data_AF-A0A7S2XU45-F1
#
_entry.id   AF-A0A7S2XU45-F1
#
_cell.length_a   1.000
_cell.length_b   1.000
_cell.length_c   1.000
_cell.angle_alpha   90.00
_cell.angle_beta   90.00
_cell.angle_gamma   90.00
#
_symmetry.space_group_name_H-M   'P 1'
#
loop_
_entity.id
_entity.type
_entity.pdbx_description
1 polymer ?
#
loop_
_entity_poly.entity_id
_entity_poly.type
_entity_poly.pdbx_seq_one_letter_code
_entity_poly.pdbx_strand_id
1 'polypeptide(L)'
;VNPVLREGNSDRRVAAPVKAYAQKNPHKLGIWSKASRTHVAFMNKGDYFSNEKSTVAKEATDVSIELTDDNGEVKVLKESVPLQAGEVFDATFMDVKELCSFFEREISDAKKTDLLLSLHLKATMMKVSDPIMFGHCVKVFFKSAFEKHHDVLEEIG
;
A
#
# COMPACT_ATOMS: atom_id res chain seq x y z
N VAL A 1 13.60 -15.56 3.41
CA VAL A 1 14.32 -15.57 4.71
C VAL A 1 13.40 -15.14 5.85
N ASN A 2 12.95 -13.88 5.93
CA ASN A 2 12.16 -13.41 7.09
C ASN A 2 10.91 -14.25 7.42
N PRO A 3 10.03 -14.63 6.46
CA PRO A 3 8.84 -15.43 6.78
C PRO A 3 9.12 -16.85 7.27
N VAL A 4 10.37 -17.32 7.13
CA VAL A 4 10.79 -18.68 7.51
C VAL A 4 11.50 -18.71 8.87
N LEU A 5 12.10 -17.59 9.29
CA LEU A 5 12.91 -17.53 10.52
C LEU A 5 12.20 -16.83 11.68
N ARG A 6 11.09 -16.14 11.44
CA ARG A 6 10.40 -15.32 12.44
C ARG A 6 9.25 -16.08 13.10
N GLU A 7 9.59 -17.18 13.76
CA GLU A 7 8.66 -18.00 14.55
C GLU A 7 8.39 -17.38 15.94
N GLY A 8 8.04 -16.09 15.96
CA GLY A 8 7.81 -15.35 17.19
C GLY A 8 7.65 -13.84 16.97
N ASN A 9 7.38 -13.13 18.06
CA ASN A 9 7.20 -11.68 18.05
C ASN A 9 8.55 -10.93 18.04
N SER A 10 8.49 -9.64 17.76
CA SER A 10 9.67 -8.79 17.59
C SER A 10 9.93 -7.90 18.81
N ASP A 11 11.03 -8.12 19.56
CA ASP A 11 11.62 -7.12 20.47
C ASP A 11 12.67 -6.28 19.71
N ARG A 12 12.34 -5.03 19.39
CA ARG A 12 13.26 -4.10 18.71
C ARG A 12 13.49 -2.85 19.55
N ARG A 13 14.75 -2.63 19.91
CA ARG A 13 15.21 -1.48 20.69
C ARG A 13 16.62 -1.06 20.29
N VAL A 14 16.94 0.22 20.49
CA VAL A 14 18.30 0.71 20.30
C VAL A 14 19.16 0.23 21.47
N ALA A 15 20.31 -0.38 21.18
CA ALA A 15 21.27 -0.78 22.20
C ALA A 15 21.87 0.44 22.92
N ALA A 16 22.01 0.39 24.25
CA ALA A 16 22.49 1.52 25.05
C ALA A 16 23.85 2.08 24.59
N PRO A 17 24.86 1.26 24.20
CA PRO A 17 26.11 1.78 23.66
C PRO A 17 25.94 2.55 22.34
N VAL A 18 25.03 2.11 21.47
CA VAL A 18 24.73 2.81 20.20
C VAL A 18 24.08 4.17 20.48
N LYS A 19 23.16 4.23 21.45
CA LYS A 19 22.56 5.50 21.87
C LYS A 19 23.59 6.46 22.47
N ALA A 20 24.46 5.96 23.36
CA ALA A 20 25.52 6.76 23.97
C ALA A 20 26.52 7.28 22.93
N TYR A 21 26.86 6.46 21.93
CA TYR A 21 27.70 6.87 20.81
C TYR A 21 27.05 7.99 20.00
N ALA A 22 25.76 7.86 19.66
CA ALA A 22 25.02 8.87 18.91
C ALA A 22 24.88 10.20 19.66
N GLN A 23 24.83 10.18 20.99
CA GLN A 23 24.84 11.39 21.82
C GLN A 23 26.21 12.09 21.80
N LYS A 24 27.31 11.34 21.82
CA LYS A 24 28.68 11.87 21.73
C LYS A 24 29.05 12.31 20.31
N ASN A 25 28.42 11.70 19.29
CA ASN A 25 28.68 11.94 17.87
C ASN A 25 27.35 12.23 17.15
N PRO A 26 26.74 13.41 17.37
CA PRO A 26 25.45 13.74 16.79
C PRO A 26 25.57 13.78 15.25
N HIS A 27 24.71 13.02 14.58
CA HIS A 27 24.57 13.13 13.13
C HIS A 27 23.83 14.43 12.78
N LYS A 28 24.02 14.90 11.54
CA LYS A 28 23.37 16.12 11.07
C LYS A 28 21.85 15.89 10.98
N LEU A 29 21.09 16.79 11.60
CA LEU A 29 19.64 16.88 11.43
C LEU A 29 19.34 18.17 10.66
N GLY A 30 18.51 18.08 9.62
CA GLY A 30 18.07 19.25 8.88
C GLY A 30 17.25 20.19 9.76
N ILE A 31 17.37 21.50 9.52
CA ILE A 31 16.56 22.51 10.21
C ILE A 31 15.12 22.41 9.71
N TRP A 32 14.16 22.33 10.63
CA TRP A 32 12.74 22.37 10.31
C TRP A 32 12.19 23.79 10.42
N SER A 33 11.68 24.31 9.30
CA SER A 33 11.02 25.62 9.25
C SER A 33 9.56 25.51 9.66
N LYS A 34 9.06 26.49 10.43
CA LYS A 34 7.62 26.64 10.71
C LYS A 34 6.80 26.94 9.44
N ALA A 35 7.46 27.42 8.38
CA ALA A 35 6.86 27.65 7.07
C ALA A 35 6.92 26.40 6.16
N SER A 36 7.33 25.23 6.68
CA SER A 36 7.33 23.99 5.90
C SER A 36 5.92 23.65 5.43
N ARG A 37 5.77 23.42 4.13
CA ARG A 37 4.53 22.96 3.49
C ARG A 37 4.53 21.45 3.20
N THR A 38 5.60 20.75 3.60
CA THR A 38 5.67 19.28 3.47
C THR A 38 4.58 18.64 4.32
N HIS A 39 3.79 17.76 3.71
CA HIS A 39 2.71 17.05 4.37
C HIS A 39 2.55 15.65 3.76
N VAL A 40 1.81 14.79 4.45
CA VAL A 40 1.40 13.49 3.94
C VAL A 40 -0.02 13.62 3.41
N ALA A 41 -0.23 13.21 2.16
CA ALA A 41 -1.56 13.01 1.59
C ALA A 41 -1.89 11.52 1.60
N PHE A 42 -3.14 11.18 1.95
CA PHE A 42 -3.65 9.82 2.00
C PHE A 42 -5.13 9.78 1.57
N MET A 43 -5.64 8.61 1.24
CA MET A 43 -7.03 8.42 0.82
C MET A 43 -7.99 8.51 2.02
N ASN A 44 -9.16 9.11 1.83
CA ASN A 44 -10.19 9.24 2.88
C ASN A 44 -11.34 8.23 2.76
N LYS A 45 -11.37 7.45 1.67
CA LYS A 45 -12.35 6.41 1.38
C LYS A 45 -11.82 5.49 0.28
N GLY A 46 -12.38 4.28 0.18
CA GLY A 46 -12.06 3.33 -0.88
C GLY A 46 -10.66 2.73 -0.78
N ASP A 47 -9.97 2.92 0.34
CA ASP A 47 -8.67 2.31 0.61
C ASP A 47 -8.79 1.06 1.47
N TYR A 48 -7.66 0.38 1.70
CA TYR A 48 -7.64 -0.82 2.53
C TYR A 48 -8.17 -0.56 3.94
N PHE A 49 -7.88 0.61 4.52
CA PHE A 49 -8.30 0.93 5.88
C PHE A 49 -9.82 1.10 5.98
N SER A 50 -10.42 1.86 5.05
CA SER A 50 -11.86 2.14 5.09
C SER A 50 -12.74 0.97 4.65
N ASN A 51 -12.21 0.03 3.89
CA ASN A 51 -12.95 -1.13 3.37
C ASN A 51 -12.79 -2.41 4.20
N GLU A 52 -11.93 -2.41 5.22
CA GLU A 52 -11.61 -3.61 5.98
C GLU A 52 -12.82 -4.18 6.73
N LYS A 53 -12.95 -5.51 6.65
CA LYS A 53 -13.84 -6.30 7.48
C LYS A 53 -13.02 -7.38 8.17
N SER A 54 -13.35 -7.63 9.43
CA SER A 54 -12.66 -8.59 10.29
C SER A 54 -13.64 -9.55 10.92
N THR A 55 -13.21 -10.79 11.12
CA THR A 55 -13.92 -11.79 11.90
C THR A 55 -12.93 -12.65 12.69
N VAL A 56 -13.45 -13.33 13.72
CA VAL A 56 -12.70 -14.32 14.49
C VAL A 56 -13.32 -15.68 14.25
N ALA A 57 -12.52 -16.62 13.75
CA ALA A 57 -12.96 -18.00 13.57
C ALA A 57 -13.27 -18.63 14.94
N LYS A 58 -14.52 -19.02 15.18
CA LYS A 58 -14.92 -19.59 16.47
C LYS A 58 -14.36 -21.00 16.69
N GLU A 59 -14.21 -21.74 15.60
CA GLU A 59 -13.70 -23.09 15.54
C GLU A 59 -12.76 -23.24 14.34
N ALA A 60 -11.95 -24.29 14.32
CA ALA A 60 -11.09 -24.57 13.17
C ALA A 60 -11.96 -24.93 11.96
N THR A 61 -11.69 -24.29 10.83
CA THR A 61 -12.48 -24.44 9.60
C THR A 61 -11.59 -24.22 8.38
N ASP A 62 -12.14 -24.45 7.18
CA ASP A 62 -11.47 -24.12 5.92
C ASP A 62 -12.41 -23.27 5.08
N VAL A 63 -11.90 -22.16 4.56
CA VAL A 63 -12.68 -21.20 3.77
C VAL A 63 -12.12 -21.05 2.37
N SER A 64 -13.00 -20.87 1.39
CA SER A 64 -12.64 -20.47 0.02
C SER A 64 -12.75 -18.95 -0.13
N ILE A 65 -12.01 -18.39 -1.09
CA ILE A 65 -12.14 -17.00 -1.55
C ILE A 65 -12.64 -17.04 -2.99
N GLU A 66 -13.82 -16.48 -3.20
CA GLU A 66 -14.53 -16.53 -4.48
C GLU A 66 -14.96 -15.12 -4.90
N LEU A 67 -14.97 -14.88 -6.20
CA LEU A 67 -15.52 -13.67 -6.82
C LEU A 67 -16.75 -14.07 -7.62
N THR A 68 -17.91 -13.58 -7.22
CA THR A 68 -19.13 -13.64 -8.04
C THR A 68 -19.21 -12.38 -8.88
N ASP A 69 -19.31 -12.54 -10.20
CA ASP A 69 -19.45 -11.41 -11.12
C ASP A 69 -20.89 -10.88 -11.19
N ASP A 70 -21.11 -9.81 -11.96
CA ASP A 70 -22.43 -9.18 -12.13
C ASP A 70 -23.47 -10.09 -12.82
N ASN A 71 -23.02 -11.16 -13.49
CA ASN A 71 -23.88 -12.16 -14.14
C ASN A 71 -24.17 -13.37 -13.23
N GLY A 72 -23.57 -13.40 -12.03
CA GLY A 72 -23.67 -14.53 -11.10
C GLY A 72 -22.68 -15.66 -11.38
N GLU A 73 -21.74 -15.49 -12.32
CA GLU A 73 -20.66 -16.45 -12.55
C GLU A 73 -19.68 -16.41 -11.37
N VAL A 74 -19.36 -17.59 -10.83
CA VAL A 74 -18.46 -17.73 -9.67
C VAL A 74 -17.08 -18.12 -10.13
N LYS A 75 -16.09 -17.28 -9.81
CA LYS A 75 -14.67 -17.54 -10.01
C LYS A 75 -13.98 -17.79 -8.67
N VAL A 76 -13.43 -18.99 -8.49
CA VAL A 76 -12.60 -19.29 -7.32
C VAL A 76 -11.24 -18.59 -7.44
N LEU A 77 -10.93 -17.72 -6.49
CA LEU A 77 -9.62 -17.04 -6.40
C LEU A 77 -8.63 -17.84 -5.56
N LYS A 78 -9.12 -18.48 -4.49
CA LYS A 78 -8.36 -19.40 -3.65
C LYS A 78 -9.28 -20.46 -3.07
N GLU A 79 -8.99 -21.72 -3.36
CA GLU A 79 -9.88 -22.84 -3.01
C GLU A 79 -9.89 -23.17 -1.51
N SER A 80 -8.74 -23.09 -0.84
CA SER A 80 -8.58 -23.45 0.58
C SER A 80 -7.70 -22.44 1.33
N VAL A 81 -8.20 -22.04 2.49
CA VAL A 81 -7.59 -21.19 3.50
C VAL A 81 -7.96 -21.79 4.87
N PRO A 82 -7.14 -22.73 5.38
CA PRO A 82 -7.38 -23.33 6.69
C PRO A 82 -7.22 -22.28 7.79
N LEU A 83 -8.23 -22.16 8.65
CA LEU A 83 -8.26 -21.26 9.79
C LEU A 83 -8.27 -22.06 11.09
N GLN A 84 -7.57 -21.56 12.11
CA GLN A 84 -7.56 -22.09 13.46
C GLN A 84 -8.71 -21.51 14.30
N ALA A 85 -9.10 -22.22 15.36
CA ALA A 85 -10.00 -21.67 16.35
C ALA A 85 -9.35 -20.46 17.05
N GLY A 86 -10.03 -19.32 17.06
CA GLY A 86 -9.55 -18.05 17.57
C GLY A 86 -8.71 -17.23 16.57
N GLU A 87 -8.52 -17.71 15.34
CA GLU A 87 -7.78 -16.97 14.31
C GLU A 87 -8.57 -15.73 13.86
N VAL A 88 -7.88 -14.58 13.79
CA VAL A 88 -8.42 -13.35 13.21
C VAL A 88 -8.22 -13.41 11.70
N PHE A 89 -9.30 -13.22 10.95
CA PHE A 89 -9.28 -13.23 9.49
C PHE A 89 -9.88 -11.94 8.95
N ASP A 90 -9.08 -11.21 8.17
CA ASP A 90 -9.42 -9.90 7.64
C ASP A 90 -9.51 -9.94 6.10
N ALA A 91 -10.48 -9.22 5.55
CA ALA A 91 -10.62 -9.02 4.12
C ALA A 91 -10.83 -7.53 3.83
N THR A 92 -10.13 -7.02 2.81
CA THR A 92 -10.19 -5.63 2.40
C THR A 92 -9.87 -5.49 0.91
N PHE A 93 -10.10 -4.32 0.33
CA PHE A 93 -9.75 -4.01 -1.05
C PHE A 93 -9.41 -2.53 -1.25
N MET A 94 -8.68 -2.26 -2.32
CA MET A 94 -8.37 -0.91 -2.80
C MET A 94 -9.25 -0.62 -4.02
N ASP A 95 -10.09 0.41 -3.93
CA ASP A 95 -10.92 0.86 -5.05
C ASP A 95 -10.05 1.64 -6.04
N VAL A 96 -9.89 1.10 -7.25
CA VAL A 96 -9.04 1.68 -8.29
C VAL A 96 -9.56 3.04 -8.76
N LYS A 97 -10.88 3.26 -8.79
CA LYS A 97 -11.47 4.54 -9.20
C LYS A 97 -11.16 5.63 -8.17
N GLU A 98 -11.34 5.31 -6.89
CA GLU A 98 -11.00 6.23 -5.80
C GLU A 98 -9.49 6.49 -5.72
N LEU A 99 -8.66 5.46 -5.92
CA LEU A 99 -7.19 5.58 -5.96
C LEU A 99 -6.71 6.50 -7.09
N CYS A 100 -7.21 6.30 -8.32
CA CYS A 100 -6.85 7.15 -9.45
C CYS A 100 -7.34 8.58 -9.25
N SER A 101 -8.55 8.77 -8.71
CA SER A 101 -9.09 10.10 -8.39
C SER A 101 -8.27 10.82 -7.32
N PHE A 102 -7.80 10.07 -6.31
CA PHE A 102 -6.86 10.56 -5.31
C PHE A 102 -5.55 11.02 -5.97
N PHE A 103 -4.92 10.19 -6.81
CA PHE A 103 -3.69 10.58 -7.50
C PHE A 103 -3.87 11.81 -8.38
N GLU A 104 -4.94 11.89 -9.19
CA GLU A 104 -5.23 13.05 -10.03
C GLU A 104 -5.31 14.34 -9.20
N ARG A 105 -5.99 14.28 -8.05
CA ARG A 105 -6.12 15.42 -7.14
C ARG A 105 -4.78 15.85 -6.54
N GLU A 106 -4.02 14.92 -5.97
CA GLU A 106 -2.76 15.25 -5.28
C GLU A 106 -1.66 15.67 -6.27
N ILE A 107 -1.62 15.10 -7.48
CA ILE A 107 -0.73 15.56 -8.56
C ILE A 107 -1.07 17.01 -8.96
N SER A 108 -2.36 17.33 -9.08
CA SER A 108 -2.82 18.68 -9.39
C SER A 108 -2.48 19.66 -8.28
N ASP A 109 -2.69 19.28 -7.01
CA ASP A 109 -2.38 20.11 -5.86
C ASP A 109 -0.87 20.38 -5.73
N ALA A 110 -0.03 19.35 -5.83
CA ALA A 110 1.43 19.51 -5.79
C ALA A 110 1.93 20.48 -6.87
N LYS A 111 1.35 20.39 -8.09
CA LYS A 111 1.66 21.32 -9.18
C LYS A 111 1.18 22.75 -8.89
N LYS A 112 -0.04 22.92 -8.38
CA LYS A 112 -0.61 24.25 -8.05
C LYS A 112 0.13 24.93 -6.90
N THR A 113 0.56 24.14 -5.93
CA THR A 113 1.25 24.64 -4.72
C THR A 113 2.76 24.72 -4.89
N ASP A 114 3.30 24.29 -6.03
CA ASP A 114 4.74 24.23 -6.33
C ASP A 114 5.50 23.43 -5.26
N LEU A 115 5.03 22.20 -5.01
CA LEU A 115 5.64 21.22 -4.13
C LEU A 115 6.11 20.00 -4.93
N LEU A 116 7.21 19.41 -4.46
CA LEU A 116 7.68 18.15 -5.02
C LEU A 116 6.67 17.04 -4.70
N LEU A 117 6.13 16.41 -5.73
CA LEU A 117 5.36 15.18 -5.59
C LEU A 117 6.31 14.01 -5.30
N SER A 118 5.98 13.24 -4.26
CA SER A 118 6.67 11.98 -3.96
C SER A 118 5.66 10.90 -3.57
N LEU A 119 5.92 9.67 -4.01
CA LEU A 119 5.10 8.50 -3.69
C LEU A 119 5.92 7.52 -2.85
N HIS A 120 5.40 7.18 -1.67
CA HIS A 120 6.09 6.32 -0.69
C HIS A 120 5.32 5.01 -0.54
N LEU A 121 5.85 3.95 -1.17
CA LEU A 121 5.29 2.60 -1.14
C LEU A 121 6.37 1.60 -0.69
N LYS A 122 5.99 0.34 -0.54
CA LYS A 122 6.85 -0.77 -0.10
C LYS A 122 6.89 -1.92 -1.12
N ALA A 123 7.03 -1.58 -2.41
CA ALA A 123 6.93 -2.48 -3.56
C ALA A 123 7.71 -3.81 -3.46
N THR A 124 8.89 -3.84 -2.86
CA THR A 124 9.66 -5.09 -2.71
C THR A 124 9.05 -6.06 -1.70
N MET A 125 8.53 -5.54 -0.58
CA MET A 125 7.90 -6.39 0.44
C MET A 125 6.47 -6.73 0.03
N MET A 126 5.72 -5.71 -0.38
CA MET A 126 4.34 -5.81 -0.84
C MET A 126 4.31 -6.08 -2.34
N LYS A 127 4.93 -7.20 -2.74
CA LYS A 127 5.25 -7.54 -4.13
C LYS A 127 4.07 -7.67 -5.09
N VAL A 128 2.83 -7.68 -4.57
CA VAL A 128 1.60 -7.79 -5.36
C VAL A 128 0.87 -6.46 -5.40
N SER A 129 0.46 -5.91 -4.25
CA SER A 129 -0.37 -4.70 -4.17
C SER A 129 0.38 -3.44 -4.64
N ASP A 130 1.59 -3.22 -4.15
CA ASP A 130 2.26 -1.93 -4.26
C ASP A 130 2.76 -1.64 -5.69
N PRO A 131 3.29 -2.60 -6.46
CA PRO A 131 3.56 -2.39 -7.88
C PRO A 131 2.32 -2.01 -8.69
N ILE A 132 1.14 -2.53 -8.35
CA ILE A 132 -0.12 -2.17 -9.03
C ILE A 132 -0.50 -0.72 -8.70
N MET A 133 -0.46 -0.33 -7.42
CA MET A 133 -0.70 1.05 -7.00
C MET A 133 0.29 2.04 -7.64
N PHE A 134 1.57 1.65 -7.71
CA PHE A 134 2.62 2.42 -8.38
C PHE A 134 2.30 2.59 -9.87
N GLY A 135 1.90 1.51 -10.56
CA GLY A 135 1.50 1.54 -11.96
C GLY A 135 0.34 2.50 -12.22
N HIS A 136 -0.68 2.52 -11.35
CA HIS A 136 -1.76 3.50 -11.43
C HIS A 136 -1.26 4.94 -11.28
N CYS A 137 -0.37 5.21 -10.31
CA CYS A 137 0.21 6.55 -10.15
C CYS A 137 0.97 7.00 -11.42
N VAL A 138 1.79 6.12 -12.01
CA VAL A 138 2.53 6.41 -13.25
C VAL A 138 1.58 6.69 -14.41
N LYS A 139 0.54 5.88 -14.59
CA LYS A 139 -0.48 6.08 -15.63
C LYS A 139 -1.21 7.41 -15.46
N VAL A 140 -1.56 7.78 -14.23
CA VAL A 140 -2.22 9.07 -13.95
C VAL A 140 -1.26 10.24 -14.18
N PHE A 141 -0.01 10.14 -13.72
CA PHE A 141 0.98 11.21 -13.88
C PHE A 141 1.31 11.49 -15.35
N PHE A 142 1.45 10.44 -16.16
CA PHE A 142 1.75 10.53 -17.60
C PHE A 142 0.52 10.33 -18.49
N LYS A 143 -0.68 10.61 -17.99
CA LYS A 143 -1.96 10.32 -18.66
C LYS A 143 -1.98 10.69 -20.14
N SER A 144 -1.58 11.92 -20.48
CA SER A 144 -1.53 12.40 -21.87
C SER A 144 -0.56 11.63 -22.77
N ALA A 145 0.55 11.12 -22.23
CA ALA A 145 1.48 10.30 -22.99
C ALA A 145 0.93 8.88 -23.21
N PHE A 146 0.31 8.28 -22.19
CA PHE A 146 -0.37 6.99 -22.31
C PHE A 146 -1.53 7.04 -23.32
N GLU A 147 -2.34 8.11 -23.31
CA GLU A 147 -3.43 8.30 -24.27
C GLU A 147 -2.90 8.44 -25.71
N LYS A 148 -1.83 9.22 -25.90
CA LYS A 148 -1.24 9.46 -27.23
C LYS A 148 -0.54 8.22 -27.82
N HIS A 149 0.03 7.38 -26.96
CA HIS A 149 0.88 6.25 -27.36
C HIS A 149 0.30 4.91 -26.94
N HIS A 150 -1.03 4.84 -26.79
CA HIS A 150 -1.72 3.65 -26.29
C HIS A 150 -1.32 2.38 -27.04
N ASP A 151 -1.49 2.36 -28.37
CA ASP A 151 -1.29 1.17 -29.19
C ASP A 151 0.15 0.63 -29.12
N VAL A 152 1.15 1.52 -29.16
CA VAL A 152 2.55 1.11 -29.07
C VAL A 152 2.92 0.63 -27.67
N LEU A 153 2.36 1.24 -26.61
CA LEU A 153 2.59 0.78 -25.24
C LEU A 153 1.92 -0.58 -24.99
N GLU A 154 0.77 -0.84 -25.61
CA GLU A 154 0.12 -2.15 -25.55
C GLU A 154 0.92 -3.23 -26.30
N GLU A 155 1.48 -2.89 -27.47
CA GLU A 155 2.31 -3.80 -28.26
C GLU A 155 3.60 -4.22 -27.53
N ILE A 156 4.23 -3.30 -26.79
CA ILE A 156 5.54 -3.54 -26.16
C ILE A 156 5.47 -3.99 -24.70
N GLY A 157 4.27 -3.96 -24.08
CA GLY A 157 4.03 -4.35 -22.68
C GLY A 157 4.45 -3.33 -21.63
#